data_AF-A0A934B5V6-F1
#
_entry.id   AF-A0A934B5V6-F1
#
_cell.length_a   1.000
_cell.length_b   1.000
_cell.length_c   1.000
_cell.angle_alpha   90.00
_cell.angle_beta   90.00
_cell.angle_gamma   90.00
#
_symmetry.space_group_name_H-M   'P 1'
#
loop_
_entity.id
_entity.type
_entity.pdbx_description
1 polymer ?
#
loop_
_entity_poly.entity_id
_entity_poly.type
_entity_poly.pdbx_seq_one_letter_code
_entity_poly.pdbx_strand_id
1 'polypeptide(L)'
;MTWAAPASIGNFLELFGLGPSNALDSWAVEQIEMRLGYARRLARRLRVVKPTLKALGVEWTPWMQQVMLYYYYPERLAKAKAWVRQLAEILVACEQFEAYSNQRRGRDYYARNKESLPEAFAYLDKLGQEGILSSQVLSAVRALTAEGAFDQILEAARGEPLARSERRYLRSLTGRSI
;
A
#
# COMPACT_ATOMS: atom_id res chain seq x y z
N MET A 1 -3.89 7.33 -32.00
CA MET A 1 -4.52 7.44 -30.67
C MET A 1 -3.45 7.15 -29.63
N THR A 2 -2.72 8.20 -29.23
CA THR A 2 -1.56 8.14 -28.36
C THR A 2 -2.03 8.09 -26.91
N TRP A 3 -1.80 6.96 -26.23
CA TRP A 3 -2.03 6.83 -24.79
C TRP A 3 -0.97 7.64 -24.05
N ALA A 4 -1.38 8.78 -23.47
CA ALA A 4 -0.60 9.50 -22.50
C ALA A 4 -0.53 8.66 -21.21
N ALA A 5 0.68 8.35 -20.75
CA ALA A 5 0.89 7.75 -19.43
C ALA A 5 0.28 8.67 -18.37
N PRO A 6 -0.47 8.15 -17.38
CA PRO A 6 -1.03 9.00 -16.33
C PRO A 6 0.13 9.65 -15.57
N ALA A 7 0.16 10.98 -15.65
CA ALA A 7 0.92 11.80 -14.74
C ALA A 7 0.32 11.64 -13.34
N SER A 8 0.88 10.74 -12.53
CA SER A 8 0.79 10.85 -11.07
C SER A 8 1.97 10.17 -10.39
N ILE A 9 3.17 10.46 -10.91
CA ILE A 9 4.27 10.81 -10.01
C ILE A 9 3.90 12.18 -9.44
N GLY A 10 2.95 12.20 -8.49
CA GLY A 10 2.62 13.37 -7.71
C GLY A 10 3.81 13.70 -6.82
N ASN A 11 4.72 14.48 -7.39
CA ASN A 11 5.94 15.02 -6.80
C ASN A 11 6.85 13.96 -6.14
N PHE A 12 7.56 13.19 -6.98
CA PHE A 12 8.63 12.27 -6.58
C PHE A 12 9.63 12.92 -5.62
N LEU A 13 9.86 14.23 -5.72
CA LEU A 13 10.87 14.97 -4.96
C LEU A 13 10.38 15.43 -3.58
N GLU A 14 9.10 15.80 -3.42
CA GLU A 14 8.55 16.21 -2.12
C GLU A 14 8.35 15.04 -1.16
N LEU A 15 8.06 13.85 -1.68
CA LEU A 15 7.97 12.62 -0.88
C LEU A 15 9.32 12.17 -0.27
N PHE A 16 10.46 12.70 -0.75
CA PHE A 16 11.82 12.42 -0.25
C PHE A 16 12.56 13.65 0.27
N GLY A 17 11.91 14.81 0.41
CA GLY A 17 12.58 16.02 0.89
C GLY A 17 13.72 16.52 -0.01
N LEU A 18 13.71 16.15 -1.29
CA LEU A 18 14.73 16.59 -2.25
C LEU A 18 14.34 17.98 -2.78
N GLY A 19 14.77 19.01 -2.06
CA GLY A 19 14.74 20.39 -2.54
C GLY A 19 15.65 20.59 -3.76
N PRO A 20 15.44 21.66 -4.54
CA PRO A 20 16.20 21.91 -5.76
C PRO A 20 17.60 22.45 -5.43
N SER A 21 18.54 21.56 -5.11
CA SER A 21 19.98 21.89 -5.20
C SER A 21 20.83 20.63 -5.36
N ASN A 22 21.19 20.37 -6.61
CA ASN A 22 22.46 19.83 -7.14
C ASN A 22 23.17 18.66 -6.42
N ALA A 23 23.36 17.61 -7.22
CA ALA A 23 24.06 16.33 -7.00
C ALA A 23 23.23 15.24 -6.30
N LEU A 24 23.09 14.10 -7.00
CA LEU A 24 22.66 12.82 -6.41
C LEU A 24 23.69 12.42 -5.37
N ASP A 25 23.45 12.79 -4.11
CA ASP A 25 24.25 12.31 -3.00
C ASP A 25 24.04 10.79 -2.80
N SER A 26 24.92 10.16 -2.03
CA SER A 26 24.87 8.73 -1.77
C SER A 26 23.53 8.28 -1.18
N TRP A 27 22.88 9.17 -0.42
CA TRP A 27 21.56 8.93 0.15
C TRP A 27 20.47 8.89 -0.91
N ALA A 28 20.45 9.84 -1.85
CA ALA A 28 19.50 9.83 -2.96
C ALA A 28 19.69 8.61 -3.88
N VAL A 29 20.94 8.19 -4.12
CA VAL A 29 21.24 6.93 -4.82
C VAL A 29 20.67 5.73 -4.06
N GLU A 30 20.88 5.67 -2.75
CA GLU A 30 20.35 4.61 -1.89
C GLU A 30 18.81 4.57 -1.90
N GLN A 31 18.14 5.73 -1.84
CA GLN A 31 16.68 5.81 -1.97
C GLN A 31 16.19 5.29 -3.33
N ILE A 32 16.87 5.63 -4.42
CA ILE A 32 16.57 5.15 -5.76
C ILE A 32 16.79 3.64 -5.86
N GLU A 33 17.89 3.11 -5.33
CA GLU A 33 18.16 1.67 -5.32
C GLU A 33 17.17 0.90 -4.43
N MET A 34 16.73 1.48 -3.32
CA MET A 34 15.68 0.90 -2.49
C MET A 34 14.37 0.76 -3.28
N ARG A 35 13.98 1.77 -4.07
CA ARG A 35 12.72 1.72 -4.82
C ARG A 35 12.81 0.96 -6.13
N LEU A 36 13.80 1.23 -6.97
CA LEU A 36 13.97 0.59 -8.28
C LEU A 36 14.63 -0.79 -8.20
N GLY A 37 15.40 -1.05 -7.14
CA GLY A 37 16.05 -2.35 -6.92
C GLY A 37 15.13 -3.40 -6.28
N TYR A 38 13.93 -3.02 -5.83
CA TYR A 38 13.05 -3.94 -5.10
C TYR A 38 12.70 -5.19 -5.91
N ALA A 39 12.36 -5.04 -7.19
CA ALA A 39 12.08 -6.18 -8.06
C ALA A 39 13.25 -7.16 -8.17
N ARG A 40 14.49 -6.66 -8.21
CA ARG A 40 15.72 -7.49 -8.25
C ARG A 40 15.95 -8.21 -6.92
N ARG A 41 15.82 -7.50 -5.79
CA ARG A 41 15.98 -8.08 -4.45
C ARG A 41 14.91 -9.14 -4.18
N LEU A 42 13.65 -8.85 -4.53
CA LEU A 42 12.55 -9.80 -4.43
C LEU A 42 12.84 -11.06 -5.26
N ALA A 43 13.23 -10.91 -6.53
CA ALA A 43 13.56 -12.04 -7.39
C ALA A 43 14.69 -12.91 -6.79
N ARG A 44 15.74 -12.29 -6.24
CA ARG A 44 16.84 -13.00 -5.56
C ARG A 44 16.33 -13.76 -4.34
N ARG A 45 15.50 -13.13 -3.51
CA ARG A 45 14.93 -13.77 -2.31
C ARG A 45 14.01 -14.93 -2.67
N LEU A 46 13.18 -14.77 -3.70
CA LEU A 46 12.28 -15.82 -4.17
C LEU A 46 13.03 -17.06 -4.67
N ARG A 47 14.21 -16.92 -5.30
CA ARG A 47 15.02 -18.10 -5.67
C ARG A 47 15.40 -18.96 -4.46
N VAL A 48 15.68 -18.32 -3.33
CA VAL A 48 16.05 -19.01 -2.08
C VAL A 48 14.82 -19.62 -1.40
N VAL A 49 13.66 -18.95 -1.44
CA VAL A 49 12.48 -19.34 -0.66
C VAL A 49 11.52 -20.27 -1.41
N LYS A 50 11.49 -20.24 -2.75
CA LYS A 50 10.61 -21.11 -3.57
C LYS A 50 10.73 -22.61 -3.25
N PRO A 51 11.93 -23.19 -3.02
CA PRO A 51 12.04 -24.59 -2.63
C PRO A 51 11.30 -24.89 -1.31
N THR A 52 11.40 -24.00 -0.32
CA THR A 52 10.69 -24.15 0.96
C THR A 52 9.18 -24.03 0.78
N LEU A 53 8.70 -23.07 -0.02
CA LEU A 53 7.27 -22.96 -0.34
C LEU A 53 6.74 -24.24 -0.99
N LYS A 54 7.51 -24.81 -1.92
CA LYS A 54 7.16 -26.09 -2.55
C LYS A 54 7.09 -27.23 -1.52
N ALA A 55 8.04 -27.30 -0.59
CA ALA A 55 8.03 -28.30 0.49
C ALA A 55 6.80 -28.16 1.41
N LEU A 56 6.27 -26.94 1.56
CA LEU A 56 5.02 -26.65 2.28
C LEU A 56 3.76 -26.86 1.44
N GLY A 57 3.88 -27.40 0.22
CA GLY A 57 2.74 -27.64 -0.68
C GLY A 57 2.25 -26.39 -1.41
N VAL A 58 3.00 -25.28 -1.36
CA VAL A 58 2.63 -24.03 -2.05
C VAL A 58 3.28 -24.01 -3.44
N GLU A 59 2.45 -24.09 -4.48
CA GLU A 59 2.90 -23.91 -5.85
C GLU A 59 3.09 -22.42 -6.17
N TRP A 60 4.33 -22.02 -6.44
CA TRP A 60 4.64 -20.64 -6.79
C TRP A 60 4.32 -20.35 -8.26
N THR A 61 3.48 -19.34 -8.51
CA THR A 61 3.14 -18.89 -9.86
C THR A 61 3.70 -17.49 -10.17
N PRO A 62 3.89 -17.11 -11.45
CA PRO A 62 4.43 -15.79 -11.79
C PRO A 62 3.60 -14.61 -11.29
N TRP A 63 2.27 -14.76 -11.23
CA TRP A 63 1.38 -13.67 -10.81
C TRP A 63 1.57 -13.30 -9.33
N MET A 64 1.96 -14.26 -8.47
CA MET A 64 2.22 -13.98 -7.05
C MET A 64 3.34 -12.95 -6.87
N GLN A 65 4.39 -13.04 -7.68
CA GLN A 65 5.47 -12.06 -7.67
C GLN A 65 4.99 -10.69 -8.15
N GLN A 66 4.12 -10.64 -9.16
CA GLN A 66 3.59 -9.40 -9.69
C GLN A 66 2.67 -8.70 -8.69
N VAL A 67 1.86 -9.47 -7.96
CA VAL A 67 1.05 -8.99 -6.83
C VAL A 67 1.94 -8.32 -5.77
N MET A 68 3.05 -8.96 -5.37
CA MET A 68 4.01 -8.38 -4.41
C MET A 68 4.71 -7.11 -4.90
N LEU A 69 4.74 -6.87 -6.22
CA LEU A 69 5.39 -5.71 -6.84
C LEU A 69 4.41 -4.57 -7.14
N TYR A 70 3.11 -4.81 -6.99
CA TYR A 70 2.06 -3.95 -7.53
C TYR A 70 2.15 -2.50 -7.04
N TYR A 71 2.46 -2.29 -5.75
CA TYR A 71 2.59 -0.94 -5.20
C TYR A 71 3.63 -0.08 -5.93
N TYR A 72 4.73 -0.67 -6.40
CA TYR A 72 5.81 0.04 -7.09
C TYR A 72 5.69 -0.02 -8.61
N TYR A 73 4.98 -1.02 -9.13
CA TYR A 73 4.92 -1.34 -10.56
C TYR A 73 3.50 -1.78 -10.97
N PRO A 74 2.48 -0.92 -10.81
CA PRO A 74 1.09 -1.28 -11.08
C PRO A 74 0.85 -1.69 -12.54
N GLU A 75 1.65 -1.13 -13.46
CA GLU A 75 1.61 -1.44 -14.88
C GLU A 75 1.90 -2.92 -15.20
N ARG A 76 2.61 -3.64 -14.32
CA ARG A 76 2.91 -5.06 -14.51
C ARG A 76 1.67 -5.95 -14.47
N LEU A 77 0.58 -5.47 -13.87
CA LEU A 77 -0.71 -6.17 -13.82
C LEU A 77 -1.74 -5.65 -14.83
N ALA A 78 -1.36 -4.74 -15.74
CA ALA A 78 -2.30 -4.15 -16.71
C ALA A 78 -3.00 -5.20 -17.60
N LYS A 79 -2.33 -6.33 -17.88
CA LYS A 79 -2.87 -7.45 -18.69
C LYS A 79 -3.21 -8.69 -17.85
N ALA A 80 -3.14 -8.60 -16.53
CA ALA A 80 -3.44 -9.74 -15.66
C ALA A 80 -4.96 -9.99 -15.63
N LYS A 81 -5.36 -11.18 -15.15
CA LYS A 81 -6.77 -11.46 -14.85
C LYS A 81 -7.26 -10.47 -13.79
N ALA A 82 -8.50 -10.01 -13.91
CA ALA A 82 -9.06 -8.99 -13.02
C ALA A 82 -8.90 -9.32 -11.53
N TRP A 83 -9.11 -10.58 -11.15
CA TRP A 83 -8.96 -11.04 -9.76
C TRP A 83 -7.52 -10.93 -9.23
N VAL A 84 -6.50 -11.08 -10.08
CA VAL A 84 -5.08 -10.96 -9.68
C VAL A 84 -4.78 -9.50 -9.35
N ARG A 85 -5.28 -8.59 -10.19
CA ARG A 85 -5.14 -7.16 -9.97
C ARG A 85 -5.88 -6.73 -8.70
N GLN A 86 -7.13 -7.14 -8.52
CA GLN A 86 -7.90 -6.85 -7.31
C GLN A 86 -7.24 -7.40 -6.05
N LEU A 87 -6.65 -8.60 -6.09
CA LEU A 87 -5.89 -9.13 -4.97
C LEU A 87 -4.71 -8.22 -4.61
N ALA A 88 -3.98 -7.71 -5.60
CA ALA A 88 -2.89 -6.78 -5.37
C ALA A 88 -3.35 -5.44 -4.81
N GLU A 89 -4.45 -4.89 -5.33
CA GLU A 89 -5.09 -3.68 -4.82
C GLU A 89 -5.53 -3.85 -3.36
N ILE A 90 -6.14 -4.99 -3.00
CA ILE A 90 -6.55 -5.31 -1.62
C ILE A 90 -5.33 -5.32 -0.69
N LEU A 91 -4.23 -5.97 -1.10
CA LEU A 91 -3.01 -5.99 -0.28
C LEU A 91 -2.45 -4.59 -0.06
N VAL A 92 -2.39 -3.76 -1.10
CA VAL A 92 -1.96 -2.36 -0.97
C VAL A 92 -2.89 -1.58 -0.04
N ALA A 93 -4.21 -1.70 -0.22
CA ALA A 93 -5.17 -0.98 0.61
C ALA A 93 -5.04 -1.38 2.09
N CYS A 94 -4.93 -2.68 2.40
CA CYS A 94 -4.75 -3.17 3.76
C CYS A 94 -3.40 -2.75 4.36
N GLU A 95 -2.31 -2.81 3.59
CA GLU A 95 -0.98 -2.39 4.04
C GLU A 95 -0.97 -0.89 4.37
N GLN A 96 -1.51 -0.04 3.50
CA GLN A 96 -1.55 1.39 3.75
C GLN A 96 -2.51 1.75 4.88
N PHE A 97 -3.63 1.03 5.02
CA PHE A 97 -4.53 1.24 6.14
C PHE A 97 -3.88 0.88 7.48
N GLU A 98 -3.13 -0.23 7.54
CA GLU A 98 -2.35 -0.62 8.72
C GLU A 98 -1.22 0.38 9.02
N ALA A 99 -0.45 0.77 8.01
CA ALA A 99 0.69 1.68 8.19
C ALA A 99 0.31 3.08 8.70
N TYR A 100 -0.88 3.56 8.38
CA TYR A 100 -1.42 4.85 8.86
C TYR A 100 -2.27 4.71 10.13
N SER A 101 -2.41 3.51 10.67
CA SER A 101 -3.13 3.25 11.92
C SER A 101 -2.24 2.64 13.00
N ASN A 102 -1.06 2.11 12.69
CA ASN A 102 -0.10 1.57 13.64
C ASN A 102 1.00 2.55 14.06
N GLN A 103 0.80 3.23 15.21
CA GLN A 103 1.74 4.22 15.78
C GLN A 103 3.18 3.71 15.97
N ARG A 104 3.38 2.40 16.19
CA ARG A 104 4.73 1.82 16.29
C ARG A 104 5.42 1.83 14.92
N ARG A 105 4.69 1.43 13.88
CA ARG A 105 5.24 1.40 12.51
C ARG A 105 5.45 2.77 11.91
N GLY A 106 4.54 3.73 12.05
CA GLY A 106 4.78 5.06 11.47
C GLY A 106 5.84 5.86 12.19
N ARG A 107 6.13 5.57 13.46
CA ARG A 107 7.33 6.10 14.14
C ARG A 107 8.62 5.50 13.59
N ASP A 108 8.67 4.18 13.43
CA ASP A 108 9.89 3.46 13.05
C ASP A 108 10.24 3.59 11.56
N TYR A 109 9.25 3.68 10.66
CA TYR A 109 9.47 3.72 9.21
C TYR A 109 9.28 5.08 8.56
N TYR A 110 8.41 5.94 9.12
CA TYR A 110 8.02 7.19 8.47
C TYR A 110 8.28 8.45 9.32
N ALA A 111 8.86 8.31 10.51
CA ALA A 111 9.08 9.39 11.48
C ALA A 111 7.82 10.26 11.72
N ARG A 112 6.63 9.65 11.61
CA ARG A 112 5.35 10.35 11.77
C ARG A 112 4.97 10.45 13.24
N ASN A 113 4.48 11.62 13.61
CA ASN A 113 4.15 11.99 14.98
C ASN A 113 2.64 11.93 15.29
N LYS A 114 1.78 11.77 14.26
CA LYS A 114 0.34 11.52 14.41
C LYS A 114 -0.15 10.63 13.29
N GLU A 115 -0.72 9.49 13.66
CA GLU A 115 -1.43 8.59 12.75
C GLU A 115 -2.90 8.66 13.08
N SER A 116 -3.72 9.06 12.12
CA SER A 116 -5.16 9.16 12.29
C SER A 116 -5.90 8.35 11.23
N LEU A 117 -7.00 7.72 11.64
CA LEU A 117 -7.87 6.98 10.71
C LEU A 117 -8.40 7.86 9.57
N PRO A 118 -8.75 9.14 9.78
CA PRO A 118 -9.07 10.07 8.69
C PRO A 118 -7.96 10.23 7.65
N GLU A 119 -6.70 10.38 8.08
CA GLU A 119 -5.56 10.51 7.16
C GLU A 119 -5.30 9.20 6.41
N ALA A 120 -5.50 8.05 7.06
CA ALA A 120 -5.41 6.75 6.41
C ALA A 120 -6.39 6.64 5.24
N PHE A 121 -7.67 6.97 5.46
CA PHE A 121 -8.68 6.95 4.40
C PHE A 121 -8.47 8.03 3.34
N ALA A 122 -7.99 9.22 3.71
CA ALA A 122 -7.63 10.25 2.74
C ALA A 122 -6.48 9.80 1.82
N TYR A 123 -5.52 9.04 2.36
CA TYR A 123 -4.45 8.46 1.55
C TYR A 123 -4.97 7.36 0.62
N LEU A 124 -5.87 6.49 1.10
CA LEU A 124 -6.54 5.51 0.23
C LEU A 124 -7.31 6.19 -0.91
N ASP A 125 -8.00 7.30 -0.64
CA ASP A 125 -8.70 8.08 -1.67
C ASP A 125 -7.73 8.64 -2.72
N LYS A 126 -6.58 9.16 -2.27
CA LYS A 126 -5.51 9.60 -3.19
C LYS A 126 -5.06 8.45 -4.10
N LEU A 127 -4.83 7.25 -3.56
CA LEU A 127 -4.46 6.08 -4.37
C LEU A 127 -5.57 5.68 -5.35
N GLY A 128 -6.83 5.91 -5.00
CA GLY A 128 -7.97 5.78 -5.91
C GLY A 128 -7.91 6.76 -7.07
N GLN A 129 -7.64 8.04 -6.78
CA GLN A 129 -7.48 9.10 -7.79
C GLN A 129 -6.31 8.83 -8.75
N GLU A 130 -5.23 8.23 -8.24
CA GLU A 130 -4.05 7.82 -9.02
C GLU A 130 -4.27 6.52 -9.83
N GLY A 131 -5.45 5.89 -9.71
CA GLY A 131 -5.79 4.66 -10.41
C GLY A 131 -5.06 3.40 -9.88
N ILE A 132 -4.42 3.52 -8.73
CA ILE A 132 -3.74 2.41 -8.03
C ILE A 132 -4.77 1.53 -7.32
N LEU A 133 -5.85 2.10 -6.77
CA LEU A 133 -6.95 1.35 -6.17
C LEU A 133 -8.23 1.55 -6.98
N SER A 134 -8.92 0.45 -7.29
CA SER A 134 -10.24 0.55 -7.89
C SER A 134 -11.29 1.02 -6.87
N SER A 135 -12.35 1.66 -7.37
CA SER A 135 -13.51 2.03 -6.55
C SER A 135 -14.11 0.83 -5.83
N GLN A 136 -14.14 -0.35 -6.48
CA GLN A 136 -14.63 -1.57 -5.87
C GLN A 136 -13.84 -1.96 -4.62
N VAL A 137 -12.51 -1.90 -4.66
CA VAL A 137 -11.66 -2.22 -3.51
C VAL A 137 -11.82 -1.16 -2.41
N LEU A 138 -11.84 0.13 -2.78
CA LEU A 138 -12.04 1.21 -1.82
C LEU A 138 -13.39 1.11 -1.09
N SER A 139 -14.47 0.87 -1.83
CA SER A 139 -15.81 0.67 -1.25
C SER A 139 -15.85 -0.55 -0.34
N ALA A 140 -15.23 -1.67 -0.74
CA ALA A 140 -15.18 -2.87 0.09
C ALA A 140 -14.42 -2.63 1.41
N VAL A 141 -13.25 -1.98 1.35
CA VAL A 141 -12.48 -1.63 2.56
C VAL A 141 -13.30 -0.72 3.47
N ARG A 142 -13.96 0.31 2.93
CA ARG A 142 -14.82 1.21 3.70
C ARG A 142 -15.99 0.47 4.36
N ALA A 143 -16.69 -0.37 3.60
CA ALA A 143 -17.83 -1.15 4.09
C ALA A 143 -17.42 -2.11 5.22
N LEU A 144 -16.39 -2.93 4.99
CA LEU A 144 -15.89 -3.86 6.01
C LEU A 144 -15.38 -3.14 7.26
N THR A 145 -14.71 -2.00 7.08
CA THR A 145 -14.28 -1.15 8.19
C THR A 145 -15.48 -0.61 8.96
N ALA A 146 -16.52 -0.14 8.26
CA ALA A 146 -17.74 0.38 8.86
C ALA A 146 -18.58 -0.69 9.55
N GLU A 147 -18.49 -1.94 9.13
CA GLU A 147 -19.10 -3.10 9.82
C GLU A 147 -18.29 -3.53 11.05
N GLY A 148 -17.04 -3.07 11.16
CA GLY A 148 -16.14 -3.37 12.27
C GLY A 148 -15.30 -4.62 12.10
N ALA A 149 -15.22 -5.15 10.87
CA ALA A 149 -14.43 -6.33 10.56
C ALA A 149 -12.92 -6.14 10.86
N PHE A 150 -12.43 -4.90 10.87
CA PHE A 150 -11.03 -4.57 11.14
C PHE A 150 -10.74 -4.11 12.57
N ASP A 151 -11.75 -3.87 13.42
CA ASP A 151 -11.55 -3.27 14.75
C ASP A 151 -10.49 -4.02 15.56
N GLN A 152 -10.62 -5.34 15.68
CA GLN A 152 -9.70 -6.16 16.47
C GLN A 152 -8.27 -6.14 15.92
N ILE A 153 -8.11 -6.13 14.59
CA ILE A 153 -6.80 -6.10 13.95
C ILE A 153 -6.14 -4.74 14.16
N LEU A 154 -6.89 -3.64 14.05
CA LEU A 154 -6.39 -2.30 14.30
C LEU A 154 -5.97 -2.11 15.76
N GLU A 155 -6.76 -2.60 16.71
CA GLU A 155 -6.43 -2.58 18.14
C GLU A 155 -5.17 -3.40 18.43
N ALA A 156 -5.07 -4.60 17.86
CA ALA A 156 -3.89 -5.46 18.01
C ALA A 156 -2.62 -4.81 17.40
N ALA A 157 -2.73 -4.16 16.23
CA ALA A 157 -1.62 -3.48 15.58
C ALA A 157 -1.12 -2.29 16.41
N ARG A 158 -2.03 -1.52 17.00
CA ARG A 158 -1.71 -0.38 17.89
C ARG A 158 -1.21 -0.80 19.25
N GLY A 159 -1.67 -1.94 19.75
CA GLY A 159 -1.46 -2.39 21.13
C GLY A 159 -2.37 -1.70 22.15
N GLU A 160 -3.40 -0.99 21.70
CA GLU A 160 -4.39 -0.31 22.55
C GLU A 160 -5.80 -0.33 21.91
N PRO A 161 -6.87 -0.28 22.72
CA PRO A 161 -8.24 -0.22 22.21
C PRO A 161 -8.53 1.06 21.41
N LEU A 162 -9.39 0.98 20.40
CA LEU A 162 -9.83 2.15 19.64
C LEU A 162 -10.67 3.09 20.52
N ALA A 163 -10.40 4.39 20.43
CA ALA A 163 -11.20 5.38 21.13
C ALA A 163 -12.65 5.41 20.60
N ARG A 164 -13.60 5.85 21.44
CA ARG A 164 -15.02 5.96 21.03
C ARG A 164 -15.21 6.88 19.81
N SER A 165 -14.45 7.96 19.72
CA SER A 165 -14.46 8.89 18.59
C SER A 165 -14.00 8.21 17.30
N GLU A 166 -12.96 7.38 17.38
CA GLU A 166 -12.44 6.60 16.26
C GLU A 166 -13.42 5.55 15.78
N ARG A 167 -14.01 4.77 16.70
CA ARG A 167 -15.07 3.82 16.33
C ARG A 167 -16.24 4.54 15.66
N ARG A 168 -16.68 5.69 16.19
CA ARG A 168 -17.73 6.49 15.54
C ARG A 168 -17.32 6.94 14.14
N TYR A 169 -16.08 7.36 13.95
CA TYR A 169 -15.56 7.70 12.63
C TYR A 169 -15.63 6.50 11.67
N LEU A 170 -15.12 5.32 12.07
CA LEU A 170 -15.15 4.12 11.25
C LEU A 170 -16.58 3.72 10.86
N ARG A 171 -17.53 3.77 11.80
CA ARG A 171 -18.95 3.46 11.54
C ARG A 171 -19.63 4.46 10.59
N SER A 172 -19.08 5.67 10.44
CA SER A 172 -19.63 6.68 9.52
C SER A 172 -19.17 6.53 8.07
N LEU A 173 -18.26 5.60 7.79
CA LEU A 173 -17.69 5.41 6.44
C LEU A 173 -18.69 4.86 5.42
N THR A 174 -19.78 4.22 5.86
CA THR A 174 -20.86 3.70 5.01
C THR A 174 -21.72 4.79 4.35
N GLY A 175 -21.57 6.06 4.75
CA GLY A 175 -22.33 7.19 4.20
C GLY A 175 -21.57 8.10 3.22
N ARG A 176 -20.27 7.86 2.98
CA ARG A 176 -19.47 8.65 2.02
C ARG A 176 -19.34 7.89 0.71
N SER A 177 -20.21 8.22 -0.25
CA SER A 177 -19.99 7.86 -1.65
C SER A 177 -18.71 8.51 -2.16
N ILE A 178 -17.98 7.78 -3.01
CA ILE A 178 -16.82 8.26 -3.79
C ILE A 178 -17.31 9.29 -4.82
#